data_AF-A0A7K2XCM5-F1
#
_entry.id   AF-A0A7K2XCM5-F1
#
_cell.length_a   1.000
_cell.length_b   1.000
_cell.length_c   1.000
_cell.angle_alpha   90.00
_cell.angle_beta   90.00
_cell.angle_gamma   90.00
#
_symmetry.space_group_name_H-M   'P 1'
#
loop_
_entity.id
_entity.type
_entity.pdbx_description
1 polymer ?
#
loop_
_entity_poly.entity_id
_entity_poly.type
_entity_poly.pdbx_seq_one_letter_code
_entity_poly.pdbx_strand_id
1 'polypeptide(L)'
;PARAATAGPTAPGIVKALPAEHFTVRGTNAEARFDAFADTGHLTPADRFFVRNHTSTPVLDARDWRLTLWGDGLHGRRPVHFTYGQLRDLPSVTRTALIECAGNGRSFYTSQQGEAVTGTAWTLGAVGAARWRGVRLADV
;
A
#
# COMPACT_ATOMS: atom_id res chain seq x y z
N PRO A 1 12.70 -9.28 15.74
CA PRO A 1 12.43 -7.97 16.39
C PRO A 1 12.42 -6.83 15.36
N ALA A 2 11.24 -6.31 15.02
CA ALA A 2 11.13 -5.12 14.18
C ALA A 2 11.60 -3.91 15.01
N ARG A 3 12.71 -3.30 14.61
CA ARG A 3 13.26 -2.09 15.21
C ARG A 3 12.21 -0.98 15.05
N ALA A 4 11.84 -0.31 16.14
CA ALA A 4 10.90 0.82 16.09
C ALA A 4 11.49 1.89 15.15
N ALA A 5 10.80 2.16 14.05
CA ALA A 5 11.19 3.20 13.13
C ALA A 5 10.99 4.56 13.81
N THR A 6 12.05 5.35 13.90
CA THR A 6 11.98 6.76 14.30
C THR A 6 11.00 7.48 13.39
N ALA A 7 10.07 8.25 13.97
CA ALA A 7 9.04 8.97 13.22
C ALA A 7 9.68 10.05 12.34
N GLY A 8 9.95 9.70 11.08
CA GLY A 8 10.38 10.65 10.06
C GLY A 8 9.24 11.60 9.64
N PRO A 9 9.55 12.63 8.85
CA PRO A 9 8.55 13.60 8.39
C PRO A 9 7.39 12.88 7.68
N THR A 10 6.16 13.25 8.01
CA THR A 10 4.94 12.76 7.37
C THR A 10 4.36 13.82 6.44
N ALA A 11 3.60 13.40 5.44
CA ALA A 11 2.84 14.31 4.56
C ALA A 11 1.36 14.37 5.01
N PRO A 12 0.62 15.44 4.71
CA PRO A 12 -0.80 15.55 5.04
C PRO A 12 -1.58 14.31 4.57
N GLY A 13 -2.22 13.60 5.51
CA GLY A 13 -3.00 12.40 5.24
C GLY A 13 -2.19 11.11 5.04
N ILE A 14 -0.89 11.09 5.31
CA ILE A 14 -0.06 9.88 5.30
C ILE A 14 0.57 9.67 6.67
N VAL A 15 0.32 8.52 7.31
CA VAL A 15 0.90 8.18 8.64
C VAL A 15 2.32 7.62 8.51
N LYS A 16 2.65 6.98 7.38
CA LYS A 16 3.98 6.45 7.11
C LYS A 16 5.03 7.57 7.09
N ALA A 17 6.19 7.33 7.68
CA ALA A 17 7.34 8.23 7.57
C ALA A 17 7.84 8.31 6.12
N LEU A 18 8.09 9.54 5.65
CA LEU A 18 8.48 9.86 4.28
C LEU A 18 9.79 10.66 4.25
N PRO A 19 10.92 10.07 4.64
CA PRO A 19 12.23 10.70 4.45
C PRO A 19 12.42 11.16 3.00
N ALA A 20 12.89 12.40 2.82
CA ALA A 20 12.98 13.03 1.50
C ALA A 20 14.00 12.32 0.59
N GLU A 21 15.00 11.67 1.18
CA GLU A 21 15.96 10.80 0.51
C GLU A 21 15.34 9.53 -0.07
N HIS A 22 14.13 9.15 0.37
CA HIS A 22 13.44 7.95 -0.12
C HIS A 22 12.15 8.27 -0.89
N PHE A 23 11.57 9.46 -0.71
CA PHE A 23 10.24 9.76 -1.23
C PHE A 23 10.13 11.11 -1.92
N THR A 24 9.35 11.13 -3.01
CA THR A 24 8.77 12.34 -3.59
C THR A 24 7.30 12.42 -3.17
N VAL A 25 6.94 13.42 -2.36
CA VAL A 25 5.56 13.61 -1.88
C VAL A 25 4.69 14.21 -2.99
N ARG A 26 3.49 13.63 -3.20
CA ARG A 26 2.52 13.98 -4.23
C ARG A 26 1.11 14.09 -3.63
N GLY A 27 0.93 15.06 -2.72
CA GLY A 27 -0.31 15.25 -1.96
C GLY A 27 -0.51 14.12 -0.93
N THR A 28 -1.65 13.43 -0.99
CA THR A 28 -1.94 12.23 -0.17
C THR A 28 -1.23 10.96 -0.65
N ASN A 29 -0.29 11.09 -1.60
CA ASN A 29 0.48 9.99 -2.16
C ASN A 29 1.98 10.28 -2.01
N ALA A 30 2.81 9.24 -2.03
CA ALA A 30 4.27 9.37 -2.01
C ALA A 30 4.89 8.33 -2.94
N GLU A 31 5.71 8.79 -3.86
CA GLU A 31 6.47 7.96 -4.78
C GLU A 31 7.79 7.57 -4.15
N ALA A 32 8.13 6.28 -4.17
CA ALA A 32 9.47 5.86 -3.80
C ALA A 32 10.44 6.38 -4.85
N ARG A 33 11.49 7.09 -4.43
CA ARG A 33 12.52 7.49 -5.36
C ARG A 33 13.25 6.25 -5.86
N PHE A 34 13.60 6.21 -7.14
CA PHE A 34 14.19 5.01 -7.73
C PHE A 34 15.56 4.67 -7.13
N ASP A 35 16.33 5.68 -6.71
CA ASP A 35 17.59 5.54 -5.99
C ASP A 35 17.42 4.93 -4.58
N ALA A 36 16.24 5.07 -3.96
CA ALA A 36 15.92 4.42 -2.68
C ALA A 36 15.89 2.88 -2.77
N PHE A 37 15.90 2.33 -3.99
CA PHE A 37 15.98 0.88 -4.20
C PHE A 37 17.41 0.37 -4.40
N ALA A 38 18.42 1.24 -4.54
CA ALA A 38 19.78 0.85 -4.92
C ALA A 38 20.44 -0.16 -3.96
N ASP A 39 20.16 -0.06 -2.66
CA ASP A 39 20.62 -0.96 -1.60
C ASP A 39 19.54 -1.97 -1.17
N THR A 40 18.48 -2.11 -1.97
CA THR A 40 17.42 -3.12 -1.76
C THR A 40 17.60 -4.32 -2.70
N GLY A 41 17.15 -5.49 -2.25
CA GLY A 41 17.04 -6.67 -3.12
C GLY A 41 15.74 -6.66 -3.94
N HIS A 42 15.33 -7.84 -4.43
CA HIS A 42 14.06 -8.01 -5.16
C HIS A 42 12.79 -7.69 -4.35
N LEU A 43 12.92 -7.51 -3.03
CA LEU A 43 11.81 -7.14 -2.15
C LEU A 43 12.03 -5.71 -1.65
N THR A 44 11.06 -4.85 -1.94
CA THR A 44 10.99 -3.50 -1.44
C THR A 44 10.69 -3.51 0.07
N PRO A 45 11.57 -2.95 0.91
CA PRO A 45 11.30 -2.77 2.33
C PRO A 45 10.00 -1.97 2.56
N ALA A 46 9.25 -2.30 3.61
CA ALA A 46 7.94 -1.68 3.86
C ALA A 46 8.05 -0.15 4.07
N ASP A 47 9.15 0.29 4.67
CA ASP A 47 9.51 1.70 4.84
C ASP A 47 9.92 2.39 3.54
N ARG A 48 10.20 1.66 2.46
CA ARG A 48 10.50 2.17 1.11
C ARG A 48 9.42 1.94 0.07
N PHE A 49 8.36 1.22 0.40
CA PHE A 49 7.21 0.99 -0.48
C PHE A 49 6.46 2.30 -0.79
N PHE A 50 6.03 2.53 -2.02
CA PHE A 50 5.26 3.72 -2.37
C PHE A 50 3.92 3.79 -1.60
N VAL A 51 3.35 4.99 -1.47
CA VAL A 51 2.04 5.22 -0.83
C VAL A 51 1.09 5.79 -1.88
N ARG A 52 -0.02 5.08 -2.16
CA ARG A 52 -1.12 5.62 -2.97
C ARG A 52 -2.40 5.63 -2.15
N ASN A 53 -2.88 6.82 -1.77
CA ASN A 53 -4.16 7.01 -1.09
C ASN A 53 -5.07 7.94 -1.89
N HIS A 54 -6.32 7.53 -2.09
CA HIS A 54 -7.37 8.42 -2.61
C HIS A 54 -7.80 9.47 -1.57
N THR A 55 -7.64 9.16 -0.29
CA THR A 55 -7.98 10.00 0.86
C THR A 55 -6.82 9.99 1.88
N SER A 56 -7.08 10.23 3.17
CA SER A 56 -6.10 10.09 4.24
C SER A 56 -6.00 8.65 4.78
N THR A 57 -4.81 8.25 5.22
CA THR A 57 -4.59 7.01 5.97
C THR A 57 -5.42 7.02 7.27
N PRO A 58 -6.34 6.05 7.48
CA PRO A 58 -7.11 5.97 8.71
C PRO A 58 -6.21 5.51 9.87
N VAL A 59 -6.45 6.06 11.06
CA VAL A 59 -5.86 5.59 12.32
C VAL A 59 -6.89 4.70 13.00
N LEU A 60 -6.56 3.42 13.17
CA LEU A 60 -7.49 2.39 13.64
C LEU A 60 -6.93 1.70 14.87
N ASP A 61 -7.78 1.44 15.87
CA ASP A 61 -7.48 0.48 16.94
C ASP A 61 -7.87 -0.92 16.48
N ALA A 62 -6.94 -1.87 16.58
CA ALA A 62 -7.17 -3.25 16.19
C ALA A 62 -8.25 -3.96 17.03
N ARG A 63 -8.50 -3.49 18.26
CA ARG A 63 -9.52 -4.05 19.16
C ARG A 63 -10.94 -3.76 18.66
N ASP A 64 -11.13 -2.59 18.07
CA ASP A 64 -12.43 -2.10 17.60
C ASP A 64 -12.68 -2.43 16.12
N TRP A 65 -11.63 -2.81 15.38
CA TRP A 65 -11.73 -3.14 13.96
C TRP A 65 -12.62 -4.37 13.70
N ARG A 66 -13.43 -4.28 12.64
CA ARG A 66 -14.29 -5.37 12.14
C ARG A 66 -14.23 -5.44 10.62
N LEU A 67 -14.19 -6.66 10.08
CA LEU A 67 -14.45 -6.95 8.67
C LEU A 67 -15.87 -7.49 8.53
N THR A 68 -16.68 -6.84 7.71
CA THR A 68 -18.01 -7.33 7.32
C THR A 68 -17.93 -7.85 5.89
N LEU A 69 -18.17 -9.14 5.72
CA LEU A 69 -18.37 -9.77 4.42
C LEU A 69 -19.86 -9.90 4.17
N TRP A 70 -20.29 -9.50 2.99
CA TRP A 70 -21.69 -9.57 2.57
C TRP A 70 -21.72 -9.76 1.05
N GLY A 71 -22.81 -10.32 0.54
CA GLY A 71 -22.96 -10.61 -0.88
C GLY A 71 -23.69 -11.93 -1.12
N ASP A 72 -24.10 -12.13 -2.36
CA ASP A 72 -24.78 -13.34 -2.84
C ASP A 72 -23.85 -14.56 -2.94
N GLY A 73 -22.54 -14.33 -3.07
CA GLY A 73 -21.51 -15.36 -3.04
C GLY A 73 -21.31 -16.03 -1.67
N LEU A 74 -21.90 -15.49 -0.59
CA LEU A 74 -21.82 -16.11 0.73
C LEU A 74 -22.82 -17.26 0.90
N HIS A 75 -22.34 -18.36 1.46
CA HIS A 75 -23.20 -19.47 1.88
C HIS A 75 -24.26 -18.96 2.88
N GLY A 76 -25.54 -19.18 2.55
CA GLY A 76 -26.66 -18.72 3.38
C GLY A 76 -27.05 -17.24 3.21
N ARG A 77 -26.34 -16.46 2.36
CA ARG A 77 -26.67 -15.06 2.00
C ARG A 77 -26.82 -14.10 3.19
N ARG A 78 -26.14 -14.38 4.29
CA ARG A 78 -26.12 -13.52 5.49
C ARG A 78 -24.73 -12.92 5.66
N PRO A 79 -24.63 -11.64 6.07
CA PRO A 79 -23.34 -11.05 6.38
C PRO A 79 -22.60 -11.83 7.48
N VAL A 80 -21.29 -11.95 7.34
CA VAL A 80 -20.38 -12.54 8.32
C VAL A 80 -19.43 -11.46 8.80
N HIS A 81 -19.14 -11.47 10.10
CA HIS A 81 -18.29 -10.47 10.73
C HIS A 81 -17.07 -11.13 11.37
N PHE A 82 -15.89 -10.55 11.13
CA PHE A 82 -14.63 -10.97 11.74
C PHE A 82 -14.06 -9.83 12.57
N THR A 83 -13.63 -10.12 13.79
CA THR A 83 -12.66 -9.28 14.50
C THR A 83 -11.27 -9.46 13.88
N TYR A 84 -10.35 -8.53 14.17
CA TYR A 84 -8.97 -8.67 13.71
C TYR A 84 -8.29 -9.94 14.26
N GLY A 85 -8.60 -10.32 15.50
CA GLY A 85 -8.11 -11.57 16.11
C GLY A 85 -8.61 -12.81 15.38
N GLN A 86 -9.93 -12.90 15.14
CA GLN A 86 -10.52 -14.03 14.43
C GLN A 86 -9.94 -14.20 13.02
N LEU A 87 -9.71 -13.10 12.29
CA LEU A 87 -9.09 -13.15 10.97
C LEU A 87 -7.63 -13.66 11.03
N ARG A 88 -6.91 -13.36 12.11
CA ARG A 88 -5.52 -13.83 12.31
C ARG A 88 -5.41 -15.29 12.71
N ASP A 89 -6.46 -15.85 13.31
CA ASP A 89 -6.52 -17.25 13.70
C ASP A 89 -6.80 -18.19 12.51
N LEU A 90 -7.29 -17.64 11.39
CA LEU A 90 -7.49 -18.40 10.15
C LEU A 90 -6.16 -18.81 9.48
N PRO A 91 -6.14 -19.92 8.73
CA PRO A 91 -4.94 -20.37 8.01
C PRO A 91 -4.39 -19.30 7.07
N SER A 92 -3.15 -18.88 7.30
CA SER A 92 -2.48 -17.87 6.49
C SER A 92 -1.55 -18.50 5.45
N VAL A 93 -1.54 -17.95 4.24
CA VAL A 93 -0.53 -18.23 3.21
C VAL A 93 0.42 -17.06 3.05
N THR A 94 1.61 -17.30 2.49
CA THR A 94 2.53 -16.24 2.06
C THR A 94 2.73 -16.30 0.54
N ARG A 95 2.69 -15.13 -0.10
CA ARG A 95 2.91 -14.96 -1.55
C ARG A 95 3.84 -13.78 -1.80
N THR A 96 4.82 -13.96 -2.67
CA THR A 96 5.60 -12.84 -3.21
C THR A 96 4.83 -12.25 -4.38
N ALA A 97 4.52 -10.96 -4.32
CA ALA A 97 3.84 -10.26 -5.40
C ALA A 97 4.30 -8.82 -5.50
N LEU A 98 4.27 -8.30 -6.72
CA LEU A 98 4.49 -6.90 -7.05
C LEU A 98 3.14 -6.17 -7.09
N ILE A 99 3.11 -4.97 -6.54
CA ILE A 99 2.00 -4.04 -6.68
C ILE A 99 2.53 -2.84 -7.46
N GLU A 100 1.87 -2.51 -8.56
CA GLU A 100 2.14 -1.36 -9.40
C GLU A 100 0.90 -0.50 -9.51
N CYS A 101 1.06 0.82 -9.37
CA CYS A 101 -0.01 1.75 -9.67
C CYS A 101 -0.24 1.80 -11.18
N ALA A 102 -1.49 1.71 -11.63
CA ALA A 102 -1.84 1.93 -13.04
C ALA A 102 -1.42 3.31 -13.58
N GLY A 103 -1.07 4.25 -12.69
CA GLY A 103 -0.51 5.56 -13.05
C GLY A 103 1.01 5.61 -13.10
N ASN A 104 1.75 4.52 -12.85
CA ASN A 104 3.21 4.51 -12.94
C ASN A 104 3.65 4.96 -14.35
N GLY A 105 4.61 5.88 -14.43
CA GLY A 105 5.08 6.49 -15.67
C GLY A 105 4.19 7.61 -16.23
N ARG A 106 3.09 7.97 -15.57
CA ARG A 106 2.12 8.97 -16.08
C ARG A 106 2.77 10.32 -16.44
N SER A 107 3.78 10.77 -15.70
CA SER A 107 4.44 12.06 -15.99
C SER A 107 5.04 12.13 -17.40
N PHE A 108 5.42 10.99 -17.98
CA PHE A 108 6.09 10.96 -19.27
C PHE A 108 5.18 11.23 -20.46
N TYR A 109 3.86 11.07 -20.33
CA TYR A 109 2.91 11.55 -21.34
C TYR A 109 3.10 13.05 -21.57
N THR A 110 3.11 13.83 -20.49
CA THR A 110 3.31 15.29 -20.60
C THR A 110 4.76 15.64 -20.92
N SER A 111 5.73 15.04 -20.21
CA SER A 111 7.13 15.48 -20.32
C SER A 111 7.87 14.97 -21.56
N GLN A 112 7.40 13.90 -22.21
CA GLN A 112 8.06 13.31 -23.38
C GLN A 112 7.18 13.29 -24.63
N GLN A 113 5.86 13.24 -24.48
CA GLN A 113 4.92 13.15 -25.60
C GLN A 113 4.14 14.46 -25.82
N GLY A 114 4.26 15.44 -24.91
CA GLY A 114 3.52 16.70 -24.97
C GLY A 114 2.00 16.53 -24.72
N GLU A 115 1.57 15.38 -24.20
CA GLU A 115 0.16 15.08 -23.95
C GLU A 115 -0.24 15.48 -22.52
N ALA A 116 -1.23 16.36 -22.39
CA ALA A 116 -1.76 16.76 -21.10
C ALA A 116 -2.66 15.65 -20.52
N VAL A 117 -2.30 15.13 -19.34
CA VAL A 117 -3.04 14.08 -18.65
C VAL A 117 -3.39 14.51 -17.22
N THR A 118 -4.49 13.98 -16.68
CA THR A 118 -4.93 14.26 -15.30
C THR A 118 -4.41 13.22 -14.32
N GLY A 119 -4.46 13.50 -13.02
CA GLY A 119 -4.09 12.56 -11.95
C GLY A 119 -2.65 12.75 -11.44
N THR A 120 -2.24 11.90 -10.50
CA THR A 120 -0.92 12.00 -9.88
C THR A 120 0.18 11.75 -10.92
N ALA A 121 1.08 12.72 -11.09
CA ALA A 121 2.16 12.69 -12.07
C ALA A 121 3.32 11.78 -11.63
N TRP A 122 3.06 10.48 -11.50
CA TRP A 122 4.08 9.49 -11.13
C TRP A 122 5.19 9.41 -12.20
N THR A 123 6.44 9.28 -11.73
CA THR A 123 7.56 8.78 -12.53
C THR A 123 7.58 7.25 -12.44
N LEU A 124 8.71 6.60 -12.16
CA LEU A 124 8.86 5.13 -12.19
C LEU A 124 8.80 4.47 -10.80
N GLY A 125 8.52 5.24 -9.76
CA GLY A 125 8.58 4.80 -8.37
C GLY A 125 7.25 4.32 -7.78
N ALA A 126 6.18 4.25 -8.57
CA ALA A 126 4.85 3.86 -8.10
C ALA A 126 4.65 2.33 -8.12
N VAL A 127 5.68 1.61 -7.66
CA VAL A 127 5.77 0.14 -7.71
C VAL A 127 6.55 -0.39 -6.51
N GLY A 128 6.24 -1.61 -6.07
CA GLY A 128 7.03 -2.32 -5.06
C GLY A 128 6.70 -3.80 -5.03
N ALA A 129 7.69 -4.61 -4.63
CA ALA A 129 7.55 -6.06 -4.50
C ALA A 129 7.71 -6.48 -3.03
N ALA A 130 6.79 -7.30 -2.52
CA ALA A 130 6.84 -7.73 -1.12
C ALA A 130 6.35 -9.17 -0.95
N ARG A 131 6.63 -9.72 0.23
CA ARG A 131 6.01 -10.95 0.72
C ARG A 131 4.76 -10.58 1.50
N TRP A 132 3.61 -10.96 0.97
CA TRP A 132 2.30 -10.72 1.55
C TRP A 132 1.85 -11.97 2.30
N ARG A 133 1.48 -11.80 3.57
CA ARG A 133 0.94 -12.88 4.41
C ARG A 133 -0.48 -12.54 4.83
N GLY A 134 -1.40 -13.47 4.63
CA GLY A 134 -2.80 -13.32 5.02
C GLY A 134 -3.64 -14.56 4.70
N VAL A 135 -4.93 -14.48 4.97
CA VAL A 135 -5.92 -15.52 4.64
C VAL A 135 -6.27 -15.42 3.16
N ARG A 136 -6.41 -16.55 2.47
CA ARG A 136 -6.87 -16.51 1.07
C ARG A 136 -8.33 -16.08 1.07
N LEU A 137 -8.72 -15.14 0.22
CA LEU A 137 -10.12 -14.76 0.06
C LEU A 137 -11.03 -15.95 -0.26
N ALA A 138 -10.52 -16.95 -0.99
CA ALA A 138 -11.26 -18.18 -1.30
C ALA A 138 -11.54 -19.09 -0.07
N ASP A 139 -10.82 -18.88 1.04
CA ASP A 139 -11.02 -19.64 2.29
C ASP A 139 -11.92 -18.89 3.29
N VAL A 140 -12.31 -17.64 2.99
CA VAL A 140 -13.12 -16.77 3.85
C VAL A 140 -14.55 -16.72 3.30
#